data_AF-A0A4Y7PNB2-F1
#
_entry.id   AF-A0A4Y7PNB2-F1
#
_cell.length_a   1.000
_cell.length_b   1.000
_cell.length_c   1.000
_cell.angle_alpha   90.00
_cell.angle_beta   90.00
_cell.angle_gamma   90.00
#
_symmetry.space_group_name_H-M   'P 1'
#
loop_
_entity.id
_entity.type
_entity.pdbx_description
1 polymer ?
#
loop_
_entity_poly.entity_id
_entity_poly.type
_entity_poly.pdbx_seq_one_letter_code
_entity_poly.pdbx_strand_id
1 'polypeptide(L)'
;MKLILTGATGAAGLEILRAAMSDIAVERPASIRPSPKVQVFTHGDFASYPSTLLDRIRDHDACIWALGKSSNGMTERDYVVLTRDWPMAAIAAFNDSGMGSVQRPFRFVYVSGESADQSEKALLMFARVKGRADKDLIDFAKSTHGTMKAQMLKPGYFFPEHPDDRQDVRTAATRFFDRAIIPILTTIKPSMAIKIGDLAKAAVRIAKGECGDDEVFTNAQMKVLAQA
;
A
#
# COMPACT_ATOMS: atom_id res chain seq x y z
N MET A 1 0.98 -13.39 -12.56
CA MET A 1 1.80 -12.47 -11.76
C MET A 1 1.98 -13.07 -10.37
N LYS A 2 3.20 -13.06 -9.84
CA LYS A 2 3.51 -13.35 -8.44
C LYS A 2 3.61 -12.01 -7.69
N LEU A 3 2.82 -11.86 -6.64
CA LEU A 3 2.64 -10.59 -5.92
C LEU A 3 3.13 -10.71 -4.47
N ILE A 4 3.99 -9.78 -4.05
CA ILE A 4 4.31 -9.56 -2.65
C ILE A 4 3.30 -8.55 -2.09
N LEU A 5 2.70 -8.85 -0.95
CA LEU A 5 1.79 -7.93 -0.26
C LEU A 5 2.23 -7.77 1.20
N THR A 6 2.56 -6.54 1.59
CA THR A 6 2.79 -6.19 3.01
C THR A 6 1.53 -5.61 3.63
N GLY A 7 1.40 -5.68 4.96
CA GLY A 7 0.24 -5.12 5.67
C GLY A 7 -1.08 -5.85 5.38
N ALA A 8 -1.03 -7.13 5.00
CA ALA A 8 -2.21 -7.93 4.66
C ALA A 8 -3.24 -8.04 5.82
N THR A 9 -2.81 -7.83 7.07
CA THR A 9 -3.69 -7.80 8.25
C THR A 9 -4.35 -6.44 8.50
N GLY A 10 -3.97 -5.41 7.74
CA GLY A 10 -4.57 -4.08 7.78
C GLY A 10 -5.75 -3.92 6.83
N ALA A 11 -6.47 -2.81 6.92
CA ALA A 11 -7.72 -2.60 6.19
C ALA A 11 -7.51 -2.66 4.67
N ALA A 12 -6.57 -1.86 4.16
CA ALA A 12 -6.26 -1.85 2.73
C ALA A 12 -5.64 -3.17 2.28
N GLY A 13 -4.66 -3.69 3.02
CA GLY A 13 -3.96 -4.92 2.64
C GLY A 13 -4.89 -6.12 2.58
N LEU A 14 -5.83 -6.27 3.52
CA LEU A 14 -6.80 -7.36 3.50
C LEU A 14 -7.70 -7.28 2.27
N GLU A 15 -8.20 -6.10 1.93
CA GLU A 15 -9.05 -5.93 0.75
C GLU A 15 -8.26 -6.12 -0.55
N ILE A 16 -7.00 -5.68 -0.59
CA ILE A 16 -6.08 -5.94 -1.71
C ILE A 16 -5.85 -7.45 -1.86
N LEU A 17 -5.69 -8.19 -0.76
CA LEU A 17 -5.56 -9.65 -0.79
C LEU A 17 -6.81 -10.30 -1.38
N ARG A 18 -8.01 -9.87 -0.97
CA ARG A 18 -9.28 -10.35 -1.55
C ARG A 18 -9.38 -10.03 -3.03
N ALA A 19 -9.04 -8.80 -3.44
CA ALA A 19 -9.08 -8.39 -4.84
C ALA A 19 -8.05 -9.14 -5.72
N ALA A 20 -6.89 -9.49 -5.16
CA ALA A 20 -5.89 -10.30 -5.85
C ALA A 20 -6.30 -11.78 -5.98
N MET A 21 -7.21 -12.24 -5.11
CA MET A 21 -7.55 -13.65 -4.92
C MET A 21 -9.07 -13.84 -4.92
N SER A 22 -9.69 -13.88 -6.10
CA SER A 22 -11.14 -14.04 -6.26
C SER A 22 -11.75 -15.26 -5.57
N ASP A 23 -10.95 -16.31 -5.33
CA ASP A 23 -11.39 -17.62 -4.79
C ASP A 23 -11.07 -17.84 -3.30
N ILE A 24 -10.43 -16.89 -2.60
CA ILE A 24 -10.04 -17.08 -1.19
C ILE A 24 -11.05 -16.39 -0.27
N ALA A 25 -11.80 -17.20 0.47
CA ALA A 25 -12.58 -16.73 1.61
C ALA A 25 -11.64 -16.36 2.77
N VAL A 26 -11.26 -15.08 2.87
CA VAL A 26 -10.60 -14.54 4.06
C VAL A 26 -11.65 -13.93 4.99
N GLU A 27 -12.02 -14.68 6.02
CA GLU A 27 -13.06 -14.29 6.98
C GLU A 27 -12.59 -13.16 7.93
N ARG A 28 -11.30 -13.12 8.30
CA ARG A 28 -10.72 -12.09 9.20
C ARG A 28 -9.24 -11.82 8.90
N PRO A 29 -8.72 -10.61 9.17
CA PRO A 29 -7.31 -10.27 8.93
C PRO A 29 -6.31 -11.15 9.69
N ALA A 30 -6.65 -11.57 10.92
CA ALA A 30 -5.82 -12.48 11.72
C ALA A 30 -5.84 -13.95 11.23
N SER A 31 -6.76 -14.27 10.32
CA SER A 31 -7.04 -15.63 9.86
C SER A 31 -6.48 -15.91 8.46
N ILE A 32 -5.51 -15.13 7.98
CA ILE A 32 -4.87 -15.40 6.68
C ILE A 32 -4.11 -16.72 6.77
N ARG A 33 -4.65 -17.75 6.14
CA ARG A 33 -4.06 -19.10 6.13
C ARG A 33 -3.26 -19.33 4.85
N PRO A 34 -2.13 -20.04 4.92
CA PRO A 34 -1.44 -20.54 3.74
C PRO A 34 -2.37 -21.37 2.86
N SER A 35 -2.22 -21.24 1.54
CA SER A 35 -2.91 -22.05 0.54
C SER A 35 -1.96 -22.30 -0.64
N PRO A 36 -2.29 -23.18 -1.60
CA PRO A 36 -1.45 -23.39 -2.78
C PRO A 36 -1.12 -22.09 -3.55
N LYS A 37 -1.99 -21.07 -3.47
CA LYS A 37 -1.80 -19.77 -4.12
C LYS A 37 -1.31 -18.67 -3.16
N VAL A 38 -1.28 -18.90 -1.85
CA VAL A 38 -0.88 -17.90 -0.84
C VAL A 38 0.17 -18.48 0.10
N GLN A 39 1.35 -17.89 0.07
CA GLN A 39 2.40 -18.15 1.05
C GLN A 39 2.45 -17.01 2.06
N VAL A 40 2.44 -17.35 3.34
CA VAL A 40 2.51 -16.36 4.43
C VAL A 40 3.92 -16.38 5.03
N PHE A 41 4.48 -15.20 5.21
CA PHE A 41 5.81 -15.00 5.78
C PHE A 41 5.69 -14.06 6.97
N THR A 42 6.20 -14.48 8.13
CA THR A 42 6.36 -13.58 9.27
C THR A 42 7.71 -12.88 9.14
N HIS A 43 7.68 -11.58 8.89
CA HIS A 43 8.86 -10.74 8.81
C HIS A 43 8.75 -9.65 9.88
N GLY A 44 9.63 -9.70 10.87
CA GLY A 44 9.56 -8.86 12.07
C GLY A 44 10.42 -7.60 12.02
N ASP A 45 11.43 -7.56 11.16
CA ASP A 45 12.34 -6.44 11.02
C ASP A 45 12.37 -5.95 9.58
N PHE A 46 11.60 -4.91 9.28
CA PHE A 46 11.53 -4.31 7.95
C PHE A 46 12.71 -3.36 7.65
N ALA A 47 13.69 -3.25 8.54
CA ALA A 47 14.94 -2.54 8.24
C ALA A 47 15.98 -3.45 7.56
N SER A 48 15.80 -4.77 7.57
CA SER A 48 16.75 -5.72 7.01
C SER A 48 16.06 -6.89 6.31
N TYR A 49 16.62 -7.34 5.18
CA TYR A 49 16.04 -8.42 4.38
C TYR A 49 17.05 -9.56 4.23
N PRO A 50 16.91 -10.66 4.99
CA PRO A 50 17.85 -11.77 4.92
C PRO A 50 17.77 -12.48 3.57
N SER A 51 18.91 -12.99 3.09
CA SER A 51 18.99 -13.72 1.81
C SER A 51 17.99 -14.88 1.73
N THR A 52 17.77 -15.59 2.84
CA THR A 52 16.78 -16.68 2.93
C THR A 52 15.34 -16.24 2.64
N LEU A 53 14.99 -14.99 2.96
CA LEU A 53 13.70 -14.41 2.56
C LEU A 53 13.75 -14.03 1.08
N LEU A 54 14.77 -13.29 0.67
CA LEU A 54 14.92 -12.79 -0.71
C LEU A 54 14.90 -13.92 -1.74
N ASP A 55 15.57 -15.05 -1.48
CA ASP A 55 15.57 -16.22 -2.36
C ASP A 55 14.17 -16.79 -2.60
N ARG A 56 13.28 -16.69 -1.60
CA ARG A 56 11.90 -17.16 -1.72
C ARG A 56 11.00 -16.19 -2.47
N ILE A 57 11.38 -14.91 -2.52
CA ILE A 57 10.56 -13.86 -3.15
C ILE A 57 11.16 -13.28 -4.45
N ARG A 58 12.38 -13.64 -4.83
CA ARG A 58 13.08 -13.07 -6.00
C ARG A 58 12.35 -13.18 -7.34
N ASP A 59 11.52 -14.21 -7.50
CA ASP A 59 10.75 -14.43 -8.73
C ASP A 59 9.43 -13.65 -8.78
N HIS A 60 9.17 -12.75 -7.81
CA HIS A 60 7.94 -11.96 -7.80
C HIS A 60 8.04 -10.78 -8.77
N ASP A 61 6.91 -10.43 -9.36
CA ASP A 61 6.84 -9.38 -10.39
C ASP A 61 6.58 -8.00 -9.78
N ALA A 62 5.95 -7.95 -8.61
CA ALA A 62 5.52 -6.71 -7.97
C ALA A 62 5.42 -6.86 -6.45
N CYS A 63 5.51 -5.72 -5.76
CA CYS A 63 5.18 -5.56 -4.35
C CYS A 63 4.12 -4.48 -4.19
N ILE A 64 3.02 -4.78 -3.49
CA ILE A 64 2.14 -3.77 -2.93
C ILE A 64 2.50 -3.56 -1.46
N TRP A 65 2.99 -2.38 -1.16
CA TRP A 65 3.32 -1.95 0.19
C TRP A 65 2.10 -1.29 0.85
N ALA A 66 1.29 -2.11 1.53
CA ALA A 66 0.14 -1.64 2.30
C ALA A 66 0.38 -1.65 3.82
N LEU A 67 1.63 -1.86 4.27
CA LEU A 67 2.02 -1.73 5.66
C LEU A 67 1.98 -0.26 6.10
N GLY A 68 1.19 0.03 7.13
CA GLY A 68 1.04 1.37 7.69
C GLY A 68 0.20 1.38 8.96
N LYS A 69 0.33 2.44 9.76
CA LYS A 69 -0.58 2.73 10.88
C LYS A 69 -0.90 4.22 10.96
N SER A 70 -1.89 4.59 11.78
CA SER A 70 -2.20 5.99 12.04
C SER A 70 -1.01 6.69 12.67
N SER A 71 -0.77 7.94 12.26
CA SER A 71 0.24 8.81 12.87
C SER A 71 -0.16 9.30 14.27
N ASN A 72 -1.43 9.10 14.67
CA ASN A 72 -1.93 9.52 15.98
C ASN A 72 -1.14 8.85 17.11
N GLY A 73 -0.62 9.67 18.03
CA GLY A 73 0.16 9.20 19.17
C GLY A 73 1.59 8.77 18.82
N MET A 74 2.07 9.04 17.59
CA MET A 74 3.45 8.76 17.19
C MET A 74 4.30 10.02 17.23
N THR A 75 5.60 9.84 17.49
CA THR A 75 6.60 10.87 17.17
C THR A 75 6.85 10.90 15.66
N GLU A 76 7.28 12.05 15.12
CA GLU A 76 7.63 12.16 13.71
C GLU A 76 8.75 11.20 13.33
N ARG A 77 9.75 11.04 14.21
CA ARG A 77 10.87 10.10 14.02
C ARG A 77 10.39 8.66 13.85
N ASP A 78 9.54 8.18 14.76
CA ASP A 78 9.04 6.80 14.68
C ASP A 78 8.12 6.61 13.46
N TYR A 79 7.40 7.67 13.06
CA TYR A 79 6.57 7.64 11.87
C TYR A 79 7.40 7.60 10.58
N VAL A 80 8.54 8.31 10.53
CA VAL A 80 9.52 8.24 9.43
C VAL A 80 10.06 6.83 9.27
N VAL A 81 10.48 6.17 10.35
CA VAL A 81 10.99 4.79 10.29
C VAL A 81 9.97 3.86 9.62
N LEU A 82 8.73 3.90 10.10
CA LEU A 82 7.67 3.02 9.60
C LEU A 82 7.22 3.36 8.18
N THR A 83 7.12 4.64 7.86
CA THR A 83 6.43 5.14 6.65
C THR A 83 7.37 5.34 5.48
N ARG A 84 8.65 5.64 5.75
CA ARG A 84 9.69 5.93 4.76
C ARG A 84 10.82 4.92 4.82
N ASP A 85 11.46 4.70 5.97
CA ASP A 85 12.70 3.93 6.02
C ASP A 85 12.47 2.45 5.69
N TRP A 86 11.40 1.85 6.20
CA TRP A 86 11.02 0.47 5.88
C TRP A 86 10.72 0.23 4.39
N PRO A 87 9.85 0.99 3.70
CA PRO A 87 9.65 0.78 2.26
C PRO A 87 10.92 1.09 1.45
N MET A 88 11.77 2.03 1.88
CA MET A 88 13.06 2.29 1.24
C MET A 88 14.04 1.11 1.40
N ALA A 89 14.11 0.51 2.58
CA ALA A 89 14.91 -0.70 2.80
C ALA A 89 14.40 -1.87 1.95
N ALA A 90 13.08 -2.00 1.80
CA ALA A 90 12.45 -3.03 0.98
C ALA A 90 12.80 -2.89 -0.51
N ILE A 91 12.55 -1.71 -1.11
CA ILE A 91 12.80 -1.50 -2.54
C ILE A 91 14.28 -1.65 -2.88
N ALA A 92 15.18 -1.21 -1.98
CA ALA A 92 16.62 -1.39 -2.13
C ALA A 92 17.00 -2.88 -2.10
N ALA A 93 16.53 -3.63 -1.09
CA ALA A 93 16.81 -5.07 -1.02
C ALA A 93 16.27 -5.85 -2.23
N PHE A 94 15.10 -5.47 -2.74
CA PHE A 94 14.51 -6.10 -3.93
C PHE A 94 15.35 -5.81 -5.18
N ASN A 95 15.76 -4.56 -5.38
CA ASN A 95 16.69 -4.18 -6.44
C ASN A 95 17.98 -5.00 -6.38
N ASP A 96 18.62 -5.04 -5.21
CA ASP A 96 19.93 -5.66 -5.02
C ASP A 96 19.87 -7.19 -5.20
N SER A 97 18.71 -7.79 -4.95
CA SER A 97 18.46 -9.21 -5.23
C SER A 97 18.21 -9.55 -6.71
N GLY A 98 18.20 -8.53 -7.58
CA GLY A 98 18.00 -8.67 -9.02
C GLY A 98 16.54 -8.83 -9.44
N MET A 99 15.60 -8.30 -8.65
CA MET A 99 14.18 -8.29 -9.03
C MET A 99 13.93 -7.25 -10.12
N GLY A 100 13.31 -7.70 -11.22
CA GLY A 100 12.95 -6.84 -12.35
C GLY A 100 14.03 -6.74 -13.44
N SER A 101 13.61 -6.32 -14.62
CA SER A 101 14.47 -6.03 -15.76
C SER A 101 13.89 -4.90 -16.59
N VAL A 102 14.65 -4.34 -17.53
CA VAL A 102 14.13 -3.27 -18.41
C VAL A 102 12.90 -3.74 -19.21
N GLN A 103 12.85 -5.01 -19.61
CA GLN A 103 11.73 -5.59 -20.35
C GLN A 103 10.54 -5.92 -19.44
N ARG A 104 10.81 -6.26 -18.16
CA ARG A 104 9.79 -6.59 -17.15
C ARG A 104 10.15 -5.92 -15.83
N PRO A 105 9.87 -4.62 -15.70
CA PRO A 105 10.25 -3.88 -14.51
C PRO A 105 9.50 -4.40 -13.29
N PHE A 106 10.20 -4.50 -12.16
CA PHE A 106 9.57 -4.82 -10.88
C PHE A 106 8.76 -3.61 -10.41
N ARG A 107 7.47 -3.81 -10.11
CA ARG A 107 6.58 -2.72 -9.69
C ARG A 107 6.46 -2.66 -8.17
N PHE A 108 6.93 -1.57 -7.58
CA PHE A 108 6.77 -1.26 -6.16
C PHE A 108 5.62 -0.26 -5.99
N VAL A 109 4.46 -0.75 -5.60
CA VAL A 109 3.23 0.03 -5.43
C VAL A 109 3.05 0.40 -3.97
N TYR A 110 3.16 1.68 -3.63
CA TYR A 110 3.12 2.16 -2.24
C TYR A 110 1.78 2.81 -1.90
N VAL A 111 1.14 2.37 -0.80
CA VAL A 111 -0.10 2.98 -0.30
C VAL A 111 0.23 4.24 0.52
N SER A 112 0.25 5.37 -0.17
CA SER A 112 0.52 6.69 0.38
C SER A 112 -0.74 7.34 0.99
N GLY A 113 -1.11 8.55 0.55
CA GLY A 113 -2.32 9.26 0.93
C GLY A 113 -2.53 10.50 0.07
N GLU A 114 -3.79 10.90 -0.12
CA GLU A 114 -4.17 12.04 -0.99
C GLU A 114 -3.41 13.33 -0.66
N SER A 115 -3.20 13.60 0.63
CA SER A 115 -2.51 14.81 1.10
C SER A 115 -0.99 14.68 1.22
N ALA A 116 -0.38 13.57 0.82
CA ALA A 116 1.08 13.42 0.88
C ALA A 116 1.77 14.46 -0.01
N ASP A 117 2.66 15.25 0.56
CA ASP A 117 3.24 16.44 -0.07
C ASP A 117 4.76 16.27 -0.24
N GLN A 118 5.19 16.04 -1.48
CA GLN A 118 6.60 15.84 -1.83
C GLN A 118 7.48 17.08 -1.61
N SER A 119 6.89 18.26 -1.39
CA SER A 119 7.64 19.45 -0.98
C SER A 119 7.98 19.46 0.51
N GLU A 120 7.35 18.57 1.28
CA GLU A 120 7.50 18.42 2.73
C GLU A 120 7.11 19.67 3.54
N LYS A 121 6.34 20.59 2.95
CA LYS A 121 5.91 21.84 3.58
C LYS A 121 4.53 21.76 4.20
N ALA A 122 3.80 20.65 4.01
CA ALA A 122 2.50 20.43 4.61
C ALA A 122 2.50 20.61 6.13
N LEU A 123 1.41 21.17 6.67
CA LEU A 123 1.24 21.37 8.12
C LEU A 123 1.09 20.04 8.88
N LEU A 124 0.48 19.04 8.25
CA LEU A 124 0.22 17.74 8.87
C LEU A 124 1.47 16.85 8.77
N MET A 125 1.90 16.29 9.92
CA MET A 125 3.06 15.39 10.00
C MET A 125 2.96 14.23 9.00
N PHE A 126 1.80 13.59 8.91
CA PHE A 126 1.65 12.44 8.01
C PHE A 126 1.84 12.84 6.53
N ALA A 127 1.39 14.04 6.15
CA ALA A 127 1.48 14.54 4.79
C ALA A 127 2.94 14.81 4.40
N ARG A 128 3.74 15.39 5.30
CA ARG A 128 5.18 15.58 5.08
C ARG A 128 5.91 14.25 4.95
N VAL A 129 5.72 13.34 5.93
CA VAL A 129 6.46 12.08 5.97
C VAL A 129 6.09 11.14 4.81
N LYS A 130 4.80 10.99 4.49
CA LYS A 130 4.39 10.24 3.29
C LYS A 130 4.85 10.91 2.01
N GLY A 131 4.85 12.24 1.95
CA GLY A 131 5.38 12.99 0.81
C GLY A 131 6.88 12.76 0.58
N ARG A 132 7.68 12.75 1.65
CA ARG A 132 9.09 12.36 1.62
C ARG A 132 9.26 10.92 1.12
N ALA A 133 8.46 9.97 1.63
CA ALA A 133 8.49 8.59 1.18
C ALA A 133 8.15 8.45 -0.31
N ASP A 134 7.11 9.15 -0.78
CA ASP A 134 6.72 9.17 -2.20
C ASP A 134 7.89 9.61 -3.08
N LYS A 135 8.53 10.73 -2.70
CA LYS A 135 9.66 11.30 -3.42
C LYS A 135 10.85 10.33 -3.46
N ASP A 136 11.26 9.83 -2.30
CA ASP A 136 12.45 8.97 -2.20
C ASP A 136 12.28 7.64 -2.94
N LEU A 137 11.08 7.05 -2.92
CA LEU A 137 10.78 5.82 -3.65
C LEU A 137 10.81 6.04 -5.17
N ILE A 138 10.25 7.16 -5.64
CA ILE A 138 10.27 7.54 -7.06
C ILE A 138 11.71 7.80 -7.52
N ASP A 139 12.47 8.58 -6.76
CA ASP A 139 13.87 8.91 -7.07
C ASP A 139 14.73 7.64 -7.09
N PHE A 140 14.52 6.72 -6.14
CA PHE A 140 15.17 5.41 -6.15
C PHE A 140 14.85 4.63 -7.42
N ALA A 141 13.57 4.47 -7.77
CA ALA A 141 13.20 3.72 -8.97
C ALA A 141 13.79 4.32 -10.26
N LYS A 142 13.85 5.66 -10.37
CA LYS A 142 14.51 6.35 -11.50
C LYS A 142 15.99 6.01 -11.61
N SER A 143 16.69 5.87 -10.48
CA SER A 143 18.10 5.50 -10.45
C SER A 143 18.36 4.06 -10.93
N THR A 144 17.35 3.20 -11.00
CA THR A 144 17.47 1.81 -11.45
C THR A 144 17.47 1.63 -12.98
N HIS A 145 17.46 2.72 -13.74
CA HIS A 145 17.46 2.70 -15.22
C HIS A 145 16.34 1.85 -15.84
N GLY A 146 15.18 1.81 -15.18
CA GLY A 146 13.98 1.14 -15.68
C GLY A 146 13.86 -0.34 -15.32
N THR A 147 14.72 -0.90 -14.48
CA THR A 147 14.50 -2.25 -13.90
C THR A 147 13.42 -2.24 -12.83
N MET A 148 13.17 -1.10 -12.21
CA MET A 148 12.10 -0.91 -11.23
C MET A 148 11.20 0.27 -11.58
N LYS A 149 9.95 0.18 -11.10
CA LYS A 149 8.97 1.27 -11.14
C LYS A 149 8.37 1.44 -9.74
N ALA A 150 8.39 2.67 -9.23
CA ALA A 150 7.70 3.02 -7.99
C ALA A 150 6.41 3.78 -8.32
N GLN A 151 5.28 3.30 -7.81
CA GLN A 151 3.95 3.84 -8.12
C GLN A 151 3.19 4.15 -6.82
N MET A 152 2.85 5.42 -6.62
CA MET A 152 2.26 5.94 -5.39
C MET A 152 0.75 5.98 -5.50
N LEU A 153 0.06 5.23 -4.67
CA LEU A 153 -1.39 5.32 -4.51
C LEU A 153 -1.70 6.42 -3.52
N LYS A 154 -2.44 7.45 -3.93
CA LYS A 154 -2.81 8.59 -3.08
C LYS A 154 -4.31 8.59 -2.78
N PRO A 155 -4.81 7.63 -1.97
CA PRO A 155 -6.23 7.52 -1.68
C PRO A 155 -6.67 8.64 -0.75
N GLY A 156 -7.92 9.06 -0.93
CA GLY A 156 -8.66 9.77 0.10
C GLY A 156 -8.97 8.86 1.28
N TYR A 157 -9.85 9.29 2.18
CA TYR A 157 -10.23 8.48 3.33
C TYR A 157 -10.90 7.16 2.90
N PHE A 158 -10.53 6.06 3.55
CA PHE A 158 -11.16 4.75 3.38
C PHE A 158 -11.24 4.00 4.72
N PHE A 159 -12.16 3.05 4.83
CA PHE A 159 -12.35 2.21 6.01
C PHE A 159 -12.87 0.84 5.59
N PRO A 160 -12.72 -0.21 6.43
CA PRO A 160 -13.19 -1.55 6.08
C PRO A 160 -14.68 -1.57 5.76
N GLU A 161 -15.06 -2.16 4.63
CA GLU A 161 -16.47 -2.27 4.24
C GLU A 161 -17.19 -3.36 5.05
N HIS A 162 -16.53 -4.50 5.27
CA HIS A 162 -17.07 -5.61 6.05
C HIS A 162 -17.14 -5.27 7.55
N PRO A 163 -18.30 -5.42 8.20
CA PRO A 163 -18.49 -5.10 9.62
C PRO A 163 -17.53 -5.83 10.56
N ASP A 164 -17.20 -7.08 10.26
CA ASP A 164 -16.33 -7.92 11.08
C ASP A 164 -14.88 -7.41 11.07
N ASP A 165 -14.38 -6.97 9.91
CA ASP A 165 -13.03 -6.39 9.78
C ASP A 165 -12.87 -5.09 10.57
N ARG A 166 -13.95 -4.31 10.75
CA ARG A 166 -13.89 -3.06 11.52
C ARG A 166 -13.54 -3.30 12.98
N GLN A 167 -13.95 -4.45 13.54
CA GLN A 167 -13.69 -4.75 14.94
C GLN A 167 -12.21 -4.98 15.21
N ASP A 168 -11.54 -5.65 14.25
CA ASP A 168 -10.15 -6.08 14.37
C ASP A 168 -9.14 -5.01 13.92
N VAL A 169 -9.53 -4.13 12.99
CA VAL A 169 -8.58 -3.20 12.35
C VAL A 169 -8.73 -1.74 12.83
N ARG A 170 -9.85 -1.38 13.46
CA ARG A 170 -10.13 0.00 13.90
C ARG A 170 -10.39 0.07 15.40
N THR A 171 -9.81 1.08 16.05
CA THR A 171 -10.15 1.45 17.43
C THR A 171 -11.62 1.88 17.54
N ALA A 172 -12.21 1.79 18.73
CA ALA A 172 -13.59 2.21 18.97
C ALA A 172 -13.86 3.67 18.56
N ALA A 173 -12.92 4.58 18.82
CA ALA A 173 -13.03 5.99 18.43
C ALA A 173 -13.03 6.17 16.91
N THR A 174 -12.15 5.47 16.18
CA THR A 174 -12.15 5.52 14.71
C THR A 174 -13.42 4.93 14.10
N ARG A 175 -13.99 3.87 14.70
CA ARG A 175 -15.26 3.30 14.24
C ARG A 175 -16.43 4.29 14.36
N PHE A 176 -16.44 5.10 15.43
CA PHE A 176 -17.45 6.14 15.61
C PHE A 176 -17.32 7.25 14.55
N PHE A 177 -16.09 7.70 14.31
CA PHE A 177 -15.81 8.69 13.26
C PHE A 177 -16.22 8.21 11.87
N ASP A 178 -15.88 6.96 11.51
CA ASP A 178 -16.26 6.32 10.25
C ASP A 178 -17.78 6.32 10.04
N ARG A 179 -18.55 6.07 11.11
CA ARG A 179 -20.01 5.94 11.02
C ARG A 179 -20.75 7.28 11.06
N ALA A 180 -20.24 8.26 11.81
CA ALA A 180 -20.96 9.49 12.07
C ALA A 180 -20.54 10.65 11.14
N ILE A 181 -19.25 10.73 10.77
CA ILE A 181 -18.69 11.92 10.11
C ILE A 181 -18.45 11.70 8.63
N ILE A 182 -18.01 10.50 8.23
CA ILE A 182 -17.66 10.23 6.84
C ILE A 182 -18.85 10.35 5.87
N PRO A 183 -20.06 9.82 6.16
CA PRO A 183 -21.19 9.96 5.24
C PRO A 183 -21.47 11.43 4.90
N ILE A 184 -21.44 12.30 5.92
CA ILE A 184 -21.65 13.74 5.77
C ILE A 184 -20.56 14.36 4.89
N LEU A 185 -19.29 14.07 5.16
CA LEU A 185 -18.17 14.59 4.39
C LEU A 185 -18.18 14.11 2.93
N THR A 186 -18.58 12.87 2.68
CA THR A 186 -18.67 12.32 1.31
C THR A 186 -19.85 12.84 0.51
N THR A 187 -20.95 13.24 1.16
CA THR A 187 -22.06 13.94 0.49
C THR A 187 -21.64 15.34 0.04
N ILE A 188 -20.81 16.02 0.82
CA ILE A 188 -20.36 17.40 0.54
C ILE A 188 -19.21 17.42 -0.47
N LYS A 189 -18.26 16.49 -0.37
CA LYS A 189 -17.11 16.40 -1.30
C LYS A 189 -16.74 14.93 -1.56
N PRO A 190 -17.38 14.29 -2.55
CA PRO A 190 -17.16 12.87 -2.88
C PRO A 190 -15.71 12.50 -3.19
N SER A 191 -14.88 13.48 -3.57
CA SER A 191 -13.45 13.28 -3.82
C SER A 191 -12.62 13.04 -2.56
N MET A 192 -13.13 13.29 -1.34
CA MET A 192 -12.37 13.10 -0.09
C MET A 192 -12.27 11.65 0.39
N ALA A 193 -13.00 10.72 -0.23
CA ALA A 193 -13.02 9.32 0.17
C ALA A 193 -12.90 8.39 -1.05
N ILE A 194 -12.55 7.13 -0.79
CA ILE A 194 -12.58 6.04 -1.78
C ILE A 194 -13.14 4.78 -1.12
N LYS A 195 -13.91 4.01 -1.89
CA LYS A 195 -14.33 2.68 -1.47
C LYS A 195 -13.10 1.80 -1.38
N ILE A 196 -12.99 1.00 -0.31
CA ILE A 196 -11.78 0.22 -0.09
C ILE A 196 -11.62 -0.86 -1.16
N GLY A 197 -12.74 -1.38 -1.70
CA GLY A 197 -12.73 -2.26 -2.86
C GLY A 197 -12.22 -1.59 -4.15
N ASP A 198 -12.49 -0.30 -4.34
CA ASP A 198 -11.98 0.44 -5.51
C ASP A 198 -10.46 0.66 -5.41
N LEU A 199 -9.99 1.04 -4.21
CA LEU A 199 -8.56 1.11 -3.92
C LEU A 199 -7.88 -0.25 -4.17
N ALA A 200 -8.47 -1.34 -3.71
CA ALA A 200 -7.92 -2.68 -3.84
C ALA A 200 -7.81 -3.13 -5.30
N LYS A 201 -8.88 -2.94 -6.09
CA LYS A 201 -8.88 -3.24 -7.54
C LYS A 201 -7.83 -2.42 -8.26
N ALA A 202 -7.78 -1.10 -8.02
CA ALA A 202 -6.80 -0.22 -8.64
C ALA A 202 -5.36 -0.66 -8.30
N ALA A 203 -5.08 -0.95 -7.02
CA ALA A 203 -3.76 -1.41 -6.58
C ALA A 203 -3.30 -2.68 -7.31
N VAL A 204 -4.18 -3.67 -7.45
CA VAL A 204 -3.88 -4.93 -8.15
C VAL A 204 -3.63 -4.70 -9.64
N ARG A 205 -4.43 -3.87 -10.31
CA ARG A 205 -4.25 -3.55 -11.74
C ARG A 205 -2.96 -2.78 -12.01
N ILE A 206 -2.64 -1.81 -11.15
CA ILE A 206 -1.38 -1.06 -11.21
C ILE A 206 -0.19 -2.01 -11.00
N ALA A 207 -0.25 -2.91 -10.02
CA ALA A 207 0.79 -3.92 -9.80
C ALA A 207 0.97 -4.86 -11.00
N LYS A 208 -0.10 -5.19 -11.73
CA LYS A 208 -0.04 -5.96 -12.99
C LYS A 208 0.52 -5.17 -14.18
N GLY A 209 0.68 -3.85 -14.05
CA GLY A 209 1.11 -2.97 -15.13
C GLY A 209 0.04 -2.67 -16.16
N GLU A 210 -1.23 -2.84 -15.82
CA GLU A 210 -2.37 -2.59 -16.73
C GLU A 210 -2.72 -1.10 -16.85
N CYS A 211 -2.19 -0.26 -15.94
CA CYS A 211 -2.56 1.16 -15.80
C CYS A 211 -1.46 2.12 -16.27
N GLY A 212 -0.53 1.65 -17.10
CA GLY A 212 0.61 2.44 -17.56
C GLY A 212 1.72 2.61 -16.51
N ASP A 213 2.53 3.64 -16.72
CA ASP A 213 3.79 3.87 -16.01
C ASP A 213 3.79 5.18 -15.21
N ASP A 214 2.62 5.73 -14.94
CA ASP A 214 2.48 6.89 -14.08
C ASP A 214 3.05 6.59 -12.68
N GLU A 215 3.78 7.57 -12.14
CA GLU A 215 4.41 7.50 -10.81
C GLU A 215 3.39 7.71 -9.70
N VAL A 216 2.28 8.41 -9.99
CA VAL A 216 1.30 8.84 -9.01
C VAL A 216 -0.12 8.58 -9.51
N PHE A 217 -0.91 7.88 -8.70
CA PHE A 217 -2.33 7.65 -8.92
C PHE A 217 -3.13 8.35 -7.84
N THR A 218 -3.79 9.44 -8.23
CA THR A 218 -4.68 10.21 -7.37
C THR A 218 -5.94 9.43 -7.01
N ASN A 219 -6.64 9.90 -5.97
CA ASN A 219 -7.91 9.34 -5.55
C ASN A 219 -8.94 9.22 -6.70
N ALA A 220 -9.02 10.25 -7.56
CA ALA A 220 -9.92 10.26 -8.70
C ALA A 220 -9.53 9.23 -9.77
N GLN A 221 -8.24 9.15 -10.11
CA GLN A 221 -7.74 8.18 -11.09
C GLN A 221 -8.00 6.75 -10.62
N MET A 222 -7.74 6.43 -9.34
CA MET A 222 -8.01 5.08 -8.81
C MET A 222 -9.48 4.68 -8.90
N LYS A 223 -10.42 5.61 -8.67
CA LYS A 223 -11.86 5.34 -8.85
C LYS A 223 -12.21 4.98 -10.28
N VAL A 224 -11.61 5.67 -11.25
CA VAL A 224 -11.80 5.36 -12.69
C VAL A 224 -11.20 3.99 -13.02
N LEU A 225 -9.99 3.71 -12.54
CA LEU A 225 -9.31 2.43 -12.73
C LEU A 225 -10.01 1.26 -12.02
N ALA A 226 -10.86 1.49 -11.03
CA ALA A 226 -11.61 0.42 -10.39
C ALA A 226 -12.85 -0.03 -11.18
N GLN A 227 -13.31 0.79 -12.13
CA GLN A 227 -14.55 0.58 -12.89
C GLN A 227 -14.32 0.01 -14.30
N ALA A 228 -13.11 0.17 -14.84
CA ALA A 228 -12.71 -0.39 -16.13
C ALA A 228 -12.32 -1.87 -16.03
#